data_AF-A0A8J4DTB4-F1
#
_entry.id   AF-A0A8J4DTB4-F1
#
_cell.length_a   1.000
_cell.length_b   1.000
_cell.length_c   1.000
_cell.angle_alpha   90.00
_cell.angle_beta   90.00
_cell.angle_gamma   90.00
#
_symmetry.space_group_name_H-M   'P 1'
#
loop_
_entity.id
_entity.type
_entity.pdbx_description
1 polymer ?
#
loop_
_entity_poly.entity_id
_entity_poly.type
_entity_poly.pdbx_seq_one_letter_code
_entity_poly.pdbx_strand_id
1 'polypeptide(L)'
;MNLLRIKRSWAFLPSVVGTVVILVVAVLAGTSLQNRSGAAPPLRLSAADASASPAPGLPTGGPVLSPAPGGSGSPAPSFEAVVTYEVTGDGKAKIQYNNEQFDRLEVAEATLPWRIAFPAEGPLMVVTAQRLDSDAGGIGCRIWRYETLNTVRSGSGPFARVGCVLTDD
;
A
#
# COMPACT_ATOMS: atom_id res chain seq x y z
N MET A 1 27.21 -44.66 -11.96
CA MET A 1 27.04 -43.90 -13.22
C MET A 1 25.61 -44.10 -13.73
N ASN A 2 24.80 -43.04 -13.77
CA ASN A 2 23.79 -42.81 -14.82
C ASN A 2 23.17 -41.41 -14.64
N LEU A 3 23.63 -40.49 -15.49
CA LEU A 3 23.14 -39.12 -15.64
C LEU A 3 22.05 -39.12 -16.72
N LEU A 4 20.79 -38.87 -16.36
CA LEU A 4 19.74 -38.63 -17.35
C LEU A 4 19.62 -37.12 -17.61
N ARG A 5 20.09 -36.70 -18.79
CA ARG A 5 19.99 -35.32 -19.31
C ARG A 5 18.55 -35.00 -19.71
N ILE A 6 17.94 -33.99 -19.09
CA ILE A 6 16.68 -33.40 -19.55
C ILE A 6 17.00 -32.29 -20.56
N LYS A 7 16.72 -32.54 -21.84
CA LYS A 7 16.71 -31.52 -22.91
C LYS A 7 15.49 -30.61 -22.71
N ARG A 8 15.70 -29.38 -22.24
CA ARG A 8 14.70 -28.31 -22.33
C ARG A 8 14.76 -27.70 -23.74
N SER A 9 13.79 -28.03 -24.59
CA SER A 9 13.52 -27.30 -25.83
C SER A 9 12.94 -25.93 -25.49
N TRP A 10 13.61 -24.87 -25.90
CA TRP A 10 13.10 -23.51 -25.87
C TRP A 10 12.30 -23.28 -27.16
N ALA A 11 10.98 -23.19 -27.05
CA ALA A 11 10.12 -22.74 -28.14
C ALA A 11 10.04 -21.20 -28.08
N PHE A 12 10.60 -20.56 -29.10
CA PHE A 12 10.41 -19.17 -29.43
C PHE A 12 8.92 -18.89 -29.67
N LEU A 13 8.35 -17.89 -29.00
CA LEU A 13 7.08 -17.28 -29.38
C LEU A 13 7.38 -15.99 -30.17
N PRO A 14 6.89 -15.84 -31.41
CA PRO A 14 7.11 -14.65 -32.20
C PRO A 14 6.20 -13.48 -31.76
N SER A 15 6.76 -12.29 -31.93
CA SER A 15 6.12 -10.98 -31.96
C SER A 15 4.66 -10.99 -32.45
N VAL A 16 3.79 -10.34 -31.68
CA VAL A 16 2.56 -9.76 -32.21
C VAL A 16 2.60 -8.26 -31.92
N VAL A 17 3.03 -7.54 -32.96
CA VAL A 17 2.85 -6.09 -33.13
C VAL A 17 1.36 -5.86 -33.30
N GLY A 18 0.71 -5.35 -32.25
CA GLY A 18 -0.71 -5.02 -32.23
C GLY A 18 -0.93 -3.52 -32.38
N THR A 19 -1.25 -3.12 -33.61
CA THR A 19 -1.72 -1.83 -34.11
C THR A 19 -2.48 -0.95 -33.10
N VAL A 20 -1.90 0.21 -32.78
CA VAL A 20 -2.56 1.32 -32.08
C VAL A 20 -3.42 2.07 -33.12
N VAL A 21 -4.74 1.92 -33.04
CA VAL A 21 -5.69 2.76 -33.79
C VAL A 21 -6.06 3.95 -32.90
N ILE A 22 -5.46 5.11 -33.18
CA ILE A 22 -5.80 6.39 -32.55
C ILE A 22 -7.06 6.92 -33.25
N LEU A 23 -8.17 6.99 -32.54
CA LEU A 23 -9.40 7.63 -33.02
C LEU A 23 -9.47 9.05 -32.43
N VAL A 24 -8.99 10.04 -33.19
CA VAL A 24 -9.16 11.47 -32.90
C VAL A 24 -10.50 11.91 -33.47
N VAL A 25 -11.48 12.17 -32.61
CA VAL A 25 -12.73 12.85 -33.01
C VAL A 25 -12.65 14.28 -32.51
N ALA A 26 -12.33 15.19 -33.42
CA ALA A 26 -12.49 16.62 -33.25
C ALA A 26 -13.96 17.00 -33.46
N VAL A 27 -14.61 17.59 -32.46
CA VAL A 27 -15.85 18.34 -32.63
C VAL A 27 -15.59 19.78 -32.23
N LEU A 28 -15.44 20.61 -33.26
CA LEU A 28 -15.47 22.06 -33.20
C LEU A 28 -16.89 22.53 -33.51
N ALA A 29 -17.48 23.34 -32.63
CA ALA A 29 -18.42 24.45 -32.87
C ALA A 29 -19.48 24.54 -31.76
N GLY A 30 -19.52 25.68 -31.05
CA GLY A 30 -20.59 25.96 -30.09
C GLY A 30 -20.25 27.09 -29.12
N THR A 31 -20.12 28.31 -29.63
CA THR A 31 -20.06 29.53 -28.83
C THR A 31 -21.36 29.74 -28.04
N SER A 32 -21.27 29.99 -26.73
CA SER A 32 -22.28 30.79 -26.05
C SER A 32 -21.63 31.68 -24.97
N LEU A 33 -21.60 32.97 -25.28
CA LEU A 33 -21.29 34.07 -24.36
C LEU A 33 -22.52 34.30 -23.48
N GLN A 34 -22.42 34.12 -22.16
CA GLN A 34 -23.35 34.79 -21.25
C GLN A 34 -22.63 35.34 -20.02
N ASN A 35 -22.16 36.57 -20.20
CA ASN A 35 -21.84 37.53 -19.18
C ASN A 35 -23.07 37.78 -18.27
N ARG A 36 -22.95 37.52 -16.96
CA ARG A 36 -23.75 38.22 -15.96
C ARG A 36 -22.92 38.46 -14.70
N SER A 37 -22.43 39.69 -14.61
CA SER A 37 -21.91 40.32 -13.41
C SER A 37 -22.99 40.38 -12.33
N GLY A 38 -22.68 40.06 -11.07
CA GLY A 38 -23.60 40.28 -9.96
C GLY A 38 -23.15 39.72 -8.61
N ALA A 39 -22.61 40.61 -7.78
CA ALA A 39 -22.58 40.57 -6.30
C ALA A 39 -21.69 39.54 -5.57
N ALA A 40 -20.58 40.06 -5.02
CA ALA A 40 -19.82 39.43 -3.95
C ALA A 40 -20.51 39.63 -2.58
N PRO A 41 -20.51 38.60 -1.71
CA PRO A 41 -20.45 38.76 -0.27
C PRO A 41 -19.02 38.48 0.25
N PRO A 42 -18.52 39.24 1.23
CA PRO A 42 -17.23 38.97 1.86
C PRO A 42 -17.37 37.97 3.03
N LEU A 43 -16.27 37.25 3.29
CA LEU A 43 -15.88 36.59 4.55
C LEU A 43 -16.64 35.31 4.95
N ARG A 44 -15.92 34.19 5.07
CA ARG A 44 -15.40 33.69 6.36
C ARG A 44 -14.28 32.68 6.15
N LEU A 45 -13.10 32.97 6.72
CA LEU A 45 -12.11 31.95 7.06
C LEU A 45 -12.71 31.10 8.19
N SER A 46 -12.86 29.80 7.96
CA SER A 46 -12.97 28.81 9.03
C SER A 46 -11.63 28.10 9.16
N ALA A 47 -10.90 28.47 10.21
CA ALA A 47 -9.82 27.67 10.76
C ALA A 47 -10.41 26.57 11.66
N ALA A 48 -9.66 25.46 11.79
CA ALA A 48 -9.95 24.25 12.57
C ALA A 48 -11.10 23.39 11.98
N ASP A 49 -10.93 22.10 11.74
CA ASP A 49 -10.31 21.12 12.62
C ASP A 49 -9.59 20.02 11.81
N ALA A 50 -8.41 19.65 12.30
CA ALA A 50 -7.76 18.42 11.95
C ALA A 50 -8.65 17.25 12.40
N SER A 51 -9.35 16.62 11.47
CA SER A 51 -10.03 15.35 11.75
C SER A 51 -8.96 14.27 11.85
N ALA A 52 -8.36 14.16 13.03
CA ALA A 52 -7.58 13.02 13.44
C ALA A 52 -8.49 11.80 13.37
N SER A 53 -8.22 10.91 12.42
CA SER A 53 -8.86 9.61 12.34
C SER A 53 -8.55 8.86 13.64
N PRO A 54 -9.57 8.39 14.41
CA PRO A 54 -9.31 7.56 15.57
C PRO A 54 -8.70 6.24 15.11
N ALA A 55 -7.49 5.96 15.58
CA ALA A 55 -6.90 4.63 15.45
C ALA A 55 -7.84 3.62 16.16
N PRO A 56 -8.21 2.51 15.52
CA PRO A 56 -8.86 1.40 16.21
C PRO A 56 -7.97 0.91 17.35
N GLY A 57 -8.54 0.88 18.56
CA GLY A 57 -7.84 0.53 19.79
C GLY A 57 -7.11 -0.82 19.69
N LEU A 58 -5.82 -0.79 20.00
CA LEU A 58 -5.04 -1.97 20.35
C LEU A 58 -5.70 -2.66 21.57
N PRO A 59 -5.78 -4.00 21.64
CA PRO A 59 -6.14 -4.67 22.89
C PRO A 59 -5.13 -4.27 23.98
N THR A 60 -5.59 -3.44 24.91
CA THR A 60 -4.80 -2.98 26.06
C THR A 60 -4.80 -4.08 27.10
N GLY A 61 -3.93 -5.07 26.89
CA GLY A 61 -3.70 -6.19 27.80
C GLY A 61 -2.21 -6.39 28.03
N GLY A 62 -1.50 -5.32 28.39
CA GLY A 62 -0.09 -5.40 28.80
C GLY A 62 0.03 -5.74 30.29
N PRO A 63 0.97 -6.61 30.69
CA PRO A 63 1.25 -6.87 32.10
C PRO A 63 1.81 -5.61 32.78
N VAL A 64 1.22 -5.21 33.90
CA VAL A 64 1.75 -4.17 34.79
C VAL A 64 3.02 -4.71 35.45
N LEU A 65 4.18 -4.20 35.03
CA LEU A 65 5.45 -4.49 35.69
C LEU A 65 5.79 -3.33 36.65
N SER A 66 5.82 -3.66 37.94
CA SER A 66 6.27 -2.77 39.01
C SER A 66 7.71 -2.29 38.79
N PRO A 67 8.07 -1.04 39.15
CA PRO A 67 9.44 -0.57 39.04
C PRO A 67 10.32 -1.19 40.14
N ALA A 68 11.31 -2.00 39.76
CA ALA A 68 12.36 -2.47 40.66
C ALA A 68 13.54 -1.46 40.68
N PRO A 69 14.20 -1.22 41.83
CA PRO A 69 15.28 -0.25 41.92
C PRO A 69 16.65 -0.87 41.58
N GLY A 70 17.41 -0.17 40.75
CA GLY A 70 18.88 -0.12 40.74
C GLY A 70 19.64 -1.42 40.42
N GLY A 71 20.26 -1.48 39.23
CA GLY A 71 21.35 -2.41 38.99
C GLY A 71 21.71 -2.64 37.53
N SER A 72 22.95 -2.25 37.18
CA SER A 72 23.84 -2.96 36.27
C SER A 72 23.43 -3.09 34.79
N GLY A 73 23.97 -2.17 33.97
CA GLY A 73 24.43 -2.46 32.60
C GLY A 73 23.55 -3.37 31.73
N SER A 74 22.26 -3.03 31.55
CA SER A 74 21.51 -3.62 30.44
C SER A 74 22.19 -3.22 29.13
N PRO A 75 22.56 -4.16 28.25
CA PRO A 75 22.92 -3.81 26.88
C PRO A 75 21.76 -2.99 26.30
N ALA A 76 22.08 -1.88 25.64
CA ALA A 76 21.08 -1.07 24.96
C ALA A 76 20.22 -2.00 24.09
N PRO A 77 18.88 -1.82 24.03
CA PRO A 77 18.07 -2.64 23.15
C PRO A 77 18.65 -2.50 21.74
N SER A 78 19.04 -3.63 21.15
CA SER A 78 19.24 -3.69 19.70
C SER A 78 17.93 -3.20 19.10
N PHE A 79 17.95 -2.04 18.46
CA PHE A 79 16.76 -1.46 17.86
C PHE A 79 16.35 -2.36 16.69
N GLU A 80 15.49 -3.32 16.96
CA GLU A 80 14.94 -4.20 15.94
C GLU A 80 14.12 -3.34 14.97
N ALA A 81 14.41 -3.47 13.68
CA ALA A 81 13.79 -2.64 12.67
C ALA A 81 12.27 -2.83 12.68
N VAL A 82 11.50 -1.78 12.92
CA VAL A 82 10.03 -1.87 12.78
C VAL A 82 9.65 -1.64 11.32
N VAL A 83 9.06 -2.66 10.71
CA VAL A 83 8.45 -2.58 9.39
C VAL A 83 6.96 -2.34 9.54
N THR A 84 6.44 -1.38 8.78
CA THR A 84 5.00 -1.10 8.72
C THR A 84 4.49 -1.28 7.30
N TYR A 85 3.40 -2.04 7.14
CA TYR A 85 2.64 -2.08 5.90
C TYR A 85 1.33 -1.31 6.07
N GLU A 86 0.98 -0.50 5.08
CA GLU A 86 -0.34 0.12 4.96
C GLU A 86 -0.87 -0.16 3.56
N VAL A 87 -2.12 -0.61 3.50
CA VAL A 87 -2.89 -0.73 2.27
C VAL A 87 -4.06 0.23 2.37
N THR A 88 -4.15 1.14 1.40
CA THR A 88 -5.19 2.16 1.28
C THR A 88 -6.06 1.87 0.07
N GLY A 89 -7.25 2.46 0.04
CA GLY A 89 -8.21 2.28 -1.04
C GLY A 89 -9.63 2.15 -0.51
N ASP A 90 -10.54 1.83 -1.42
CA ASP A 90 -11.96 1.68 -1.13
C ASP A 90 -12.36 0.20 -1.07
N GLY A 91 -13.32 -0.11 -0.20
CA GLY A 91 -13.96 -1.42 -0.14
C GLY A 91 -13.11 -2.51 0.52
N LYS A 92 -13.20 -3.73 -0.03
CA LYS A 92 -12.53 -4.92 0.52
C LYS A 92 -11.37 -5.34 -0.38
N ALA A 93 -10.31 -5.84 0.24
CA ALA A 93 -9.14 -6.34 -0.47
C ALA A 93 -8.63 -7.66 0.08
N LYS A 94 -8.11 -8.50 -0.81
CA LYS A 94 -7.24 -9.61 -0.43
C LYS A 94 -5.82 -9.08 -0.30
N ILE A 95 -5.19 -9.30 0.84
CA ILE A 95 -3.83 -8.83 1.14
C ILE A 95 -2.95 -10.05 1.39
N GLN A 96 -1.79 -10.11 0.74
CA GLN A 96 -0.74 -11.09 1.03
C GLN A 96 0.54 -10.37 1.40
N TYR A 97 1.17 -10.76 2.50
CA TYR A 97 2.39 -10.14 3.00
C TYR A 97 3.33 -11.14 3.64
N ASN A 98 4.61 -10.79 3.74
CA ASN A 98 5.59 -11.54 4.53
C ASN A 98 5.70 -10.94 5.93
N ASN A 99 5.63 -11.78 6.97
CA ASN A 99 5.80 -11.38 8.37
C ASN A 99 7.28 -11.35 8.79
N GLU A 100 7.55 -11.23 10.09
CA GLU A 100 8.90 -11.16 10.64
C GLU A 100 9.74 -12.43 10.46
N GLN A 101 9.11 -13.59 10.31
CA GLN A 101 9.78 -14.85 9.96
C GLN A 101 9.83 -15.10 8.44
N PHE A 102 9.45 -14.11 7.62
CA PHE A 102 9.29 -14.21 6.17
C PHE A 102 8.23 -15.21 5.68
N ASP A 103 7.36 -15.67 6.58
CA ASP A 103 6.23 -16.49 6.20
C ASP A 103 5.21 -15.66 5.43
N ARG A 104 4.66 -16.23 4.35
CA ARG A 104 3.61 -15.58 3.58
C ARG A 104 2.27 -15.78 4.27
N LEU A 105 1.71 -14.69 4.77
CA LEU A 105 0.39 -14.63 5.35
C LEU A 105 -0.62 -14.05 4.35
N GLU A 106 -1.88 -14.47 4.48
CA GLU A 106 -2.98 -13.97 3.67
C GLU A 106 -4.11 -13.46 4.58
N VAL A 107 -4.64 -12.30 4.21
CA VAL A 107 -5.88 -11.75 4.72
C VAL A 107 -6.88 -11.75 3.57
N ALA A 108 -7.81 -12.71 3.58
CA ALA A 108 -8.69 -12.97 2.46
C ALA A 108 -9.62 -11.78 2.14
N GLU A 109 -10.12 -11.09 3.16
CA GLU A 109 -11.13 -10.03 3.02
C GLU A 109 -10.88 -8.88 4.03
N ALA A 110 -9.77 -8.17 3.84
CA ALA A 110 -9.43 -7.00 4.65
C ALA A 110 -10.34 -5.82 4.29
N THR A 111 -10.82 -5.10 5.32
CA THR A 111 -11.48 -3.80 5.13
C THR A 111 -10.41 -2.71 5.04
N LEU A 112 -10.48 -1.86 4.01
CA LEU A 112 -9.52 -0.77 3.82
C LEU A 112 -9.98 0.51 4.54
N PRO A 113 -9.05 1.33 5.07
CA PRO A 113 -7.59 1.12 5.07
C PRO A 113 -7.15 0.04 6.07
N TRP A 114 -6.16 -0.77 5.68
CA TRP A 114 -5.57 -1.83 6.50
C TRP A 114 -4.12 -1.50 6.83
N ARG A 115 -3.69 -1.76 8.06
CA ARG A 115 -2.33 -1.47 8.53
C ARG A 115 -1.84 -2.50 9.53
N ILE A 116 -0.56 -2.88 9.43
CA ILE A 116 0.13 -3.71 10.42
C ILE A 116 1.57 -3.20 10.61
N ALA A 117 2.11 -3.37 11.80
CA ALA A 117 3.50 -3.12 12.11
C ALA A 117 4.05 -4.29 12.92
N PHE A 118 5.28 -4.69 12.63
CA PHE A 118 5.96 -5.77 13.32
C PHE A 118 7.49 -5.55 13.28
N PRO A 119 8.22 -6.01 14.30
CA PRO A 119 9.68 -5.98 14.29
C PRO A 119 10.17 -7.01 13.27
N ALA A 120 11.02 -6.61 12.32
CA ALA A 120 11.58 -7.53 11.34
C ALA A 120 12.89 -7.01 10.75
N GLU A 121 13.92 -7.85 10.84
CA GLU A 121 15.20 -7.63 10.17
C GLU A 121 15.27 -8.52 8.94
N GLY A 122 15.31 -7.92 7.75
CA GLY A 122 15.23 -8.74 6.54
C GLY A 122 15.56 -8.04 5.24
N PRO A 123 16.14 -8.78 4.28
CA PRO A 123 16.54 -8.20 3.00
C PRO A 123 15.36 -7.93 2.07
N LEU A 124 14.20 -8.56 2.33
CA LEU A 124 13.05 -8.49 1.44
C LEU A 124 11.73 -8.51 2.23
N MET A 125 10.99 -7.42 2.11
CA MET A 125 9.66 -7.25 2.68
C MET A 125 8.67 -6.95 1.57
N VAL A 126 7.60 -7.74 1.48
CA VAL A 126 6.64 -7.66 0.38
C VAL A 126 5.23 -7.59 0.94
N VAL A 127 4.45 -6.65 0.41
CA VAL A 127 2.99 -6.62 0.56
C VAL A 127 2.36 -6.48 -0.81
N THR A 128 1.37 -7.33 -1.09
CA THR A 128 0.53 -7.24 -2.27
C THR A 128 -0.93 -7.12 -1.84
N ALA A 129 -1.70 -6.34 -2.57
CA ALA A 129 -3.10 -6.16 -2.30
C ALA A 129 -3.90 -6.17 -3.61
N GLN A 130 -5.08 -6.79 -3.57
CA GLN A 130 -6.00 -6.88 -4.68
C GLN A 130 -7.40 -6.49 -4.22
N ARG A 131 -8.04 -5.55 -4.91
CA ARG A 131 -9.45 -5.23 -4.68
C ARG A 131 -10.34 -6.44 -4.99
N LEU A 132 -11.34 -6.66 -4.15
CA LEU A 132 -12.35 -7.71 -4.34
C LEU A 132 -13.60 -7.18 -5.05
N ASP A 133 -13.81 -5.87 -5.03
CA ASP A 133 -14.97 -5.24 -5.63
C ASP A 133 -14.82 -5.09 -7.16
N SER A 134 -15.94 -5.25 -7.88
CA SER A 134 -16.03 -5.12 -9.33
C SER A 134 -16.15 -3.67 -9.81
N ASP A 135 -16.42 -2.72 -8.90
CA ASP A 135 -16.57 -1.31 -9.24
C ASP A 135 -15.22 -0.64 -9.48
N ALA A 136 -15.22 0.48 -10.21
CA ALA A 136 -14.03 1.33 -10.30
C ALA A 136 -13.68 1.90 -8.91
N GLY A 137 -12.39 1.95 -8.60
CA GLY A 137 -11.90 2.42 -7.29
C GLY A 137 -10.38 2.31 -7.20
N GLY A 138 -9.82 2.94 -6.17
CA GLY A 138 -8.38 3.01 -5.94
C GLY A 138 -7.89 1.93 -4.97
N ILE A 139 -6.63 1.53 -5.14
CA ILE A 139 -5.88 0.77 -4.13
C ILE A 139 -4.43 1.25 -4.12
N GLY A 140 -3.84 1.32 -2.94
CA GLY A 140 -2.45 1.71 -2.74
C GLY A 140 -1.79 0.88 -1.66
N CYS A 141 -0.47 0.76 -1.74
CA CYS A 141 0.34 0.18 -0.68
C CYS A 141 1.48 1.13 -0.33
N ARG A 142 1.90 1.08 0.93
CA ARG A 142 3.04 1.80 1.48
C ARG A 142 3.80 0.89 2.43
N ILE A 143 5.12 0.98 2.40
CA ILE A 143 6.01 0.29 3.35
C ILE A 143 6.91 1.34 4.01
N TRP A 144 6.97 1.31 5.35
CA TRP A 144 7.94 2.07 6.13
C TRP A 144 8.90 1.13 6.84
N ARG A 145 10.13 1.59 7.02
CA ARG A 145 11.12 1.01 7.93
C ARG A 145 11.76 2.14 8.73
N TYR A 146 11.86 1.99 10.06
CA TYR A 146 12.38 3.04 10.94
C TYR A 146 11.70 4.41 10.71
N GLU A 147 10.37 4.40 10.55
CA GLU A 147 9.55 5.58 10.23
C GLU A 147 9.83 6.24 8.87
N THR A 148 10.83 5.76 8.12
CA THR A 148 11.15 6.23 6.77
C THR A 148 10.23 5.54 5.78
N LEU A 149 9.55 6.31 4.93
CA LEU A 149 8.75 5.75 3.83
C LEU A 149 9.71 5.27 2.73
N ASN A 150 9.76 3.95 2.50
CA ASN A 150 10.66 3.37 1.50
C ASN A 150 9.97 3.23 0.15
N THR A 151 8.74 2.71 0.15
CA THR A 151 8.04 2.37 -1.10
C THR A 151 6.58 2.80 -1.01
N VAL A 152 6.09 3.41 -2.09
CA VAL A 152 4.68 3.72 -2.31
C VAL A 152 4.28 3.31 -3.73
N ARG A 153 3.13 2.63 -3.85
CA ARG A 153 2.51 2.30 -5.13
C ARG A 153 1.01 2.50 -5.04
N SER A 154 0.40 2.85 -6.16
CA SER A 154 -1.05 2.96 -6.30
C SER A 154 -1.49 2.40 -7.65
N GLY A 155 -2.75 2.01 -7.72
CA GLY A 155 -3.42 1.51 -8.91
C GLY A 155 -4.92 1.77 -8.79
N SER A 156 -5.61 1.75 -9.93
CA SER A 156 -7.04 2.01 -10.00
C SER A 156 -7.71 1.11 -11.03
N GLY A 157 -8.97 0.77 -10.79
CA GLY A 157 -9.78 -0.04 -11.69
C GLY A 157 -10.49 -1.19 -10.97
N PRO A 158 -11.37 -1.91 -11.70
CA PRO A 158 -12.01 -3.11 -11.17
C PRO A 158 -10.93 -4.14 -10.83
N PHE A 159 -11.00 -4.73 -9.64
CA PHE A 159 -10.01 -5.71 -9.17
C PHE A 159 -8.54 -5.24 -9.23
N ALA A 160 -8.30 -3.92 -9.11
CA ALA A 160 -6.96 -3.35 -9.16
C ALA A 160 -6.01 -4.06 -8.19
N ARG A 161 -4.76 -4.26 -8.62
CA ARG A 161 -3.71 -4.90 -7.82
C ARG A 161 -2.53 -3.96 -7.67
N VAL A 162 -1.94 -3.96 -6.48
CA VAL A 162 -0.69 -3.25 -6.16
C VAL A 162 0.24 -4.18 -5.41
N GLY A 163 1.54 -3.95 -5.59
CA GLY A 163 2.60 -4.65 -4.87
C GLY A 163 3.67 -3.64 -4.46
N CYS A 164 4.03 -3.68 -3.18
CA CYS A 164 5.14 -2.91 -2.64
C CYS A 164 6.21 -3.89 -2.19
N VAL A 165 7.44 -3.52 -2.49
CA VAL A 165 8.63 -4.28 -2.12
C VAL A 165 9.57 -3.32 -1.42
N LEU A 166 10.12 -3.75 -0.30
CA LEU A 166 11.19 -3.09 0.43
C LEU A 166 12.41 -3.99 0.36
N THR A 167 13.50 -3.45 -0.19
CA THR A 167 14.82 -4.06 -0.28
C THR A 167 15.79 -3.31 0.64
N ASP A 168 16.76 -4.02 1.21
CA ASP A 168 17.97 -3.39 1.76
C ASP A 168 18.78 -2.84 0.57
N ASP A 169 19.06 -1.54 0.56
CA ASP A 169 19.91 -0.89 -0.46
C ASP A 169 21.38 -0.95 -0.03
#